data_AF-W8W041-F1
#
_entry.id   AF-W8W041-F1
#
_cell.length_a   1.000
_cell.length_b   1.000
_cell.length_c   1.000
_cell.angle_alpha   90.00
_cell.angle_beta   90.00
_cell.angle_gamma   90.00
#
_symmetry.space_group_name_H-M   'P 1'
#
loop_
_entity.id
_entity.type
_entity.pdbx_description
1 polymer ?
#
loop_
_entity_poly.entity_id
_entity_poly.type
_entity_poly.pdbx_seq_one_letter_code
_entity_poly.pdbx_strand_id
1 'polypeptide(L)'
;MKFLLFFAIILASFSSVAQQKNKVVSQEQLKIMNENARKKSQQLIEPEKELSMIIEKTQLDASKVPGLEKIVTTYAKAANHYKKKPETKNIAALKELEVEYKFGLRQFLGEEDFSKLITVVRVN
;
A
#
# COMPACT_ATOMS: atom_id res chain seq x y z
N MET A 1 -7.39 56.64 8.69
CA MET A 1 -5.94 56.43 8.48
C MET A 1 -5.37 55.66 9.67
N LYS A 2 -4.54 54.65 9.40
CA LYS A 2 -3.56 53.99 10.30
C LYS A 2 -4.10 53.36 11.59
N PHE A 3 -4.65 52.15 11.49
CA PHE A 3 -4.47 51.13 12.53
C PHE A 3 -3.32 50.23 12.10
N LEU A 4 -2.11 50.65 12.46
CA LEU A 4 -0.88 49.89 12.37
C LEU A 4 -0.48 49.57 13.81
N LEU A 5 0.11 48.39 14.00
CA LEU A 5 0.56 47.77 15.26
C LEU A 5 -0.49 46.99 16.04
N PHE A 6 -0.73 45.73 15.64
CA PHE A 6 -0.89 44.59 16.56
C PHE A 6 -0.52 43.26 15.84
N PHE A 7 0.52 43.27 15.01
CA PHE A 7 1.00 42.08 14.28
C PHE A 7 2.46 41.75 14.58
N ALA A 8 2.89 42.02 15.81
CA ALA A 8 4.13 41.53 16.36
C ALA A 8 3.79 41.00 17.76
N ILE A 9 3.79 39.67 17.94
CA ILE A 9 3.98 38.92 19.22
C ILE A 9 3.64 37.41 19.11
N ILE A 10 3.10 36.89 17.99
CA ILE A 10 2.89 35.42 17.86
C ILE A 10 3.62 34.81 16.66
N LEU A 11 4.89 35.17 16.46
CA LEU A 11 5.73 34.50 15.45
C LEU A 11 7.10 34.03 15.97
N ALA A 12 7.34 34.08 17.28
CA ALA A 12 8.67 33.85 17.85
C ALA A 12 8.80 32.64 18.79
N SER A 13 7.78 31.78 18.92
CA SER A 13 7.80 30.71 19.95
C SER A 13 7.69 29.26 19.45
N PHE A 14 7.82 29.00 18.15
CA PHE A 14 7.81 27.62 17.62
C PHE A 14 9.18 27.12 17.12
N SER A 15 10.28 27.80 17.46
CA SER A 15 11.63 27.45 17.02
C SER A 15 12.34 26.44 17.93
N SER A 16 11.62 25.53 18.58
CA SER A 16 12.25 24.46 19.36
C SER A 16 11.29 23.29 19.56
N VAL A 17 11.30 22.34 18.62
CA VAL A 17 11.45 20.87 18.79
C VAL A 17 11.15 20.25 17.42
N ALA A 18 11.99 20.57 16.43
CA ALA A 18 12.13 19.77 15.22
C ALA A 18 13.56 19.22 15.20
N GLN A 19 13.93 18.48 16.25
CA GLN A 19 14.98 17.47 16.12
C GLN A 19 14.44 16.37 15.23
N GLN A 20 14.46 16.66 13.94
CA GLN A 20 14.34 15.72 12.86
C GLN A 20 15.50 14.73 13.02
N LYS A 21 15.23 13.61 13.72
CA LYS A 21 16.10 12.43 13.71
C LYS A 21 16.13 11.93 12.25
N ASN A 22 16.98 12.54 11.43
CA ASN A 22 17.45 11.92 10.19
C ASN A 22 18.21 10.67 10.63
N LYS A 23 17.50 9.54 10.71
CA LYS A 23 18.15 8.23 10.67
C LYS A 23 18.92 8.21 9.35
N VAL A 24 20.24 8.36 9.44
CA VAL A 24 21.14 8.13 8.31
C VAL A 24 21.02 6.64 8.01
N VAL A 25 20.09 6.30 7.10
CA VAL A 25 19.96 4.94 6.57
C VAL A 25 21.27 4.68 5.86
N SER A 26 22.04 3.68 6.33
CA SER A 26 23.34 3.40 5.73
C SER A 26 23.15 3.00 4.26
N GLN A 27 24.15 3.26 3.42
CA GLN A 27 24.10 2.84 2.01
C GLN A 27 23.87 1.32 1.87
N GLU A 28 24.34 0.54 2.85
CA GLU A 28 24.12 -0.90 2.96
C GLU A 28 22.67 -1.25 3.29
N GLN A 29 22.03 -0.51 4.22
CA GLN A 29 20.59 -0.63 4.49
C GLN A 29 19.75 -0.26 3.26
N LEU A 30 20.12 0.81 2.54
CA LEU A 30 19.49 1.20 1.26
C LEU A 30 19.60 0.10 0.20
N LYS A 31 20.76 -0.56 0.11
CA LYS A 31 20.98 -1.66 -0.84
C LYS A 31 20.12 -2.87 -0.48
N ILE A 32 20.08 -3.25 0.81
CA ILE A 32 19.23 -4.35 1.32
C ILE A 32 17.74 -4.05 1.09
N MET A 33 17.30 -2.81 1.36
CA MET A 33 15.91 -2.39 1.11
C MET A 33 15.54 -2.47 -0.38
N ASN A 34 16.43 -2.02 -1.27
CA ASN A 34 16.21 -2.10 -2.72
C ASN A 34 16.21 -3.54 -3.23
N GLU A 35 17.10 -4.39 -2.70
CA GLU A 35 17.15 -5.80 -3.07
C GLU A 35 15.89 -6.54 -2.58
N ASN A 36 15.43 -6.25 -1.37
CA ASN A 36 14.18 -6.78 -0.82
C ASN A 36 12.96 -6.29 -1.61
N ALA A 37 12.91 -5.02 -1.99
CA ALA A 37 11.85 -4.47 -2.83
C ALA A 37 11.80 -5.16 -4.20
N ARG A 38 12.98 -5.40 -4.80
CA ARG A 38 13.10 -6.12 -6.07
C ARG A 38 12.66 -7.58 -5.94
N LYS A 39 13.12 -8.30 -4.90
CA LYS A 39 12.67 -9.67 -4.60
C LYS A 39 11.15 -9.74 -4.39
N LYS A 40 10.57 -8.78 -3.64
CA LYS A 40 9.13 -8.69 -3.39
C LYS A 40 8.33 -8.41 -4.67
N SER A 41 8.85 -7.57 -5.58
CA SER A 41 8.19 -7.33 -6.88
C SER A 41 8.15 -8.56 -7.79
N GLN A 42 9.14 -9.45 -7.66
CA GLN A 42 9.26 -10.67 -8.47
C GLN A 42 8.56 -11.88 -7.83
N GLN A 43 8.24 -11.80 -6.54
CA GLN A 43 7.54 -12.86 -5.82
C GLN A 43 6.15 -13.09 -6.45
N LEU A 44 5.88 -14.35 -6.78
CA LEU A 44 4.57 -14.77 -7.29
C LEU A 44 3.51 -14.62 -6.20
N ILE A 45 2.31 -14.25 -6.63
CA ILE A 45 1.14 -14.12 -5.78
C ILE A 45 0.55 -15.52 -5.61
N GLU A 46 0.49 -15.99 -4.38
CA GLU A 46 -0.19 -17.24 -4.02
C GLU A 46 -1.64 -16.91 -3.62
N PRO A 47 -2.65 -17.29 -4.41
CA PRO A 47 -4.02 -16.85 -4.21
C PRO A 47 -4.59 -17.30 -2.85
N GLU A 48 -4.22 -18.48 -2.36
CA GLU A 48 -4.66 -19.00 -1.06
C GLU A 48 -4.14 -18.15 0.11
N LYS A 49 -2.89 -17.69 0.03
CA LYS A 49 -2.29 -16.81 1.07
C LYS A 49 -2.91 -15.43 1.04
N GLU A 50 -3.12 -14.87 -0.15
CA GLU A 50 -3.78 -13.58 -0.32
C GLU A 50 -5.23 -13.63 0.19
N LEU A 51 -5.97 -14.69 -0.16
CA LEU A 51 -7.35 -14.92 0.30
C LEU A 51 -7.39 -15.05 1.83
N SER A 52 -6.51 -15.84 2.42
CA SER A 52 -6.41 -16.03 3.87
C SER A 52 -6.11 -14.71 4.58
N MET A 53 -5.18 -13.90 4.04
CA MET A 53 -4.87 -12.58 4.58
C MET A 53 -6.10 -11.66 4.54
N ILE A 54 -6.83 -11.63 3.43
CA ILE A 54 -8.03 -10.77 3.31
C ILE A 54 -9.08 -11.22 4.32
N ILE A 55 -9.34 -12.52 4.45
CA ILE A 55 -10.30 -13.07 5.42
C ILE A 55 -9.87 -12.75 6.85
N GLU A 56 -8.59 -12.85 7.20
CA GLU A 56 -8.08 -12.54 8.54
C GLU A 56 -8.25 -11.04 8.89
N LYS A 57 -8.11 -10.15 7.90
CA LYS A 57 -8.15 -8.70 8.11
C LYS A 57 -9.55 -8.09 7.97
N THR A 58 -10.51 -8.85 7.47
CA THR A 58 -11.88 -8.36 7.21
C THR A 58 -12.89 -9.17 8.02
N GLN A 59 -14.09 -8.63 8.20
CA GLN A 59 -15.20 -9.38 8.81
C GLN A 59 -16.10 -9.96 7.71
N LEU A 60 -15.48 -10.54 6.69
CA LEU A 60 -16.21 -11.04 5.54
C LEU A 60 -17.07 -12.25 5.90
N ASP A 61 -18.34 -12.19 5.55
CA ASP A 61 -19.28 -13.30 5.66
C ASP A 61 -18.81 -14.50 4.83
N ALA A 62 -18.89 -15.71 5.40
CA ALA A 62 -18.54 -16.96 4.74
C ALA A 62 -19.25 -17.16 3.39
N SER A 63 -20.49 -16.67 3.25
CA SER A 63 -21.26 -16.71 2.01
C SER A 63 -20.63 -15.91 0.86
N LYS A 64 -19.78 -14.91 1.16
CA LYS A 64 -19.08 -14.09 0.18
C LYS A 64 -17.70 -14.64 -0.20
N VAL A 65 -17.17 -15.61 0.55
CA VAL A 65 -15.83 -16.18 0.30
C VAL A 65 -15.66 -16.72 -1.13
N PRO A 66 -16.60 -17.46 -1.73
CA PRO A 66 -16.45 -17.95 -3.11
C PRO A 66 -16.32 -16.81 -4.15
N GLY A 67 -17.00 -15.69 -3.92
CA GLY A 67 -16.89 -14.50 -4.77
C GLY A 67 -15.51 -13.86 -4.65
N LEU A 68 -14.99 -13.74 -3.43
CA LEU A 68 -13.65 -13.23 -3.17
C LEU A 68 -12.57 -14.13 -3.78
N GLU A 69 -12.69 -15.45 -3.63
CA GLU A 69 -11.77 -16.43 -4.19
C GLU A 69 -11.62 -16.26 -5.71
N LYS A 70 -12.73 -16.02 -6.41
CA LYS A 70 -12.72 -15.77 -7.85
C LYS A 70 -11.95 -14.50 -8.21
N ILE A 71 -12.14 -13.42 -7.46
CA ILE A 71 -11.43 -12.14 -7.67
C ILE A 71 -9.93 -12.33 -7.46
N VAL A 72 -9.54 -12.90 -6.32
CA VAL A 72 -8.14 -13.13 -5.93
C VAL A 72 -7.43 -14.06 -6.92
N THR A 73 -8.07 -15.17 -7.31
CA THR A 73 -7.50 -16.14 -8.25
C THR A 73 -7.29 -15.54 -9.64
N THR A 74 -8.26 -14.75 -10.11
CA THR A 74 -8.16 -14.06 -11.40
C THR A 74 -7.00 -13.07 -11.41
N TYR A 75 -6.90 -12.25 -10.36
CA TYR A 75 -5.78 -11.32 -10.19
C TYR A 75 -4.43 -12.05 -10.11
N ALA A 76 -4.31 -13.07 -9.25
CA ALA A 76 -3.07 -13.82 -9.08
C ALA A 76 -2.62 -14.47 -10.40
N LYS A 77 -3.54 -15.04 -11.17
CA LYS A 77 -3.22 -15.63 -12.48
C LYS A 77 -2.67 -14.58 -13.45
N ALA A 78 -3.33 -13.44 -13.58
CA ALA A 78 -2.91 -12.35 -14.47
C ALA A 78 -1.59 -11.71 -14.00
N ALA A 79 -1.46 -11.41 -12.71
CA ALA A 79 -0.26 -10.79 -12.15
C ALA A 79 0.95 -11.71 -12.28
N ASN A 80 0.79 -13.01 -12.00
CA ASN A 80 1.86 -13.99 -12.15
C ASN A 80 2.29 -14.20 -13.60
N HIS A 81 1.39 -14.00 -14.57
CA HIS A 81 1.76 -14.02 -15.98
C HIS A 81 2.81 -12.93 -16.28
N TYR A 82 2.56 -11.70 -15.84
CA TYR A 82 3.47 -10.57 -16.04
C TYR A 82 4.73 -10.66 -15.17
N LYS A 83 4.62 -11.13 -13.91
CA LYS A 83 5.77 -11.28 -13.00
C LYS A 83 6.80 -12.32 -13.46
N LYS A 84 6.36 -13.35 -14.18
CA LYS A 84 7.27 -14.36 -14.77
C LYS A 84 8.12 -13.80 -15.92
N LYS A 85 7.73 -12.68 -16.54
CA LYS A 85 8.43 -12.02 -17.63
C LYS A 85 8.65 -10.54 -17.27
N PRO A 86 9.67 -10.19 -16.47
CA PRO A 86 9.86 -8.83 -15.99
C PRO A 86 10.42 -7.92 -17.10
N GLU A 87 9.55 -7.50 -18.01
CA GLU A 87 9.83 -6.51 -19.06
C GLU A 87 9.22 -5.15 -18.66
N THR A 88 9.81 -4.03 -19.10
CA THR A 88 9.34 -2.68 -18.76
C THR A 88 7.85 -2.46 -19.11
N LYS A 89 7.38 -3.04 -20.23
CA LYS A 89 5.97 -2.99 -20.64
C LYS A 89 5.05 -3.72 -19.66
N ASN A 90 5.54 -4.80 -19.05
CA ASN A 90 4.79 -5.60 -18.08
C ASN A 90 4.71 -4.91 -16.71
N ILE A 91 5.62 -3.96 -16.41
CA ILE A 91 5.55 -3.16 -15.18
C ILE A 91 4.33 -2.22 -15.20
N ALA A 92 4.04 -1.60 -16.34
CA ALA A 92 2.85 -0.74 -16.48
C ALA A 92 1.57 -1.56 -16.34
N ALA A 93 1.47 -2.68 -17.08
CA ALA A 93 0.33 -3.60 -16.99
C ALA A 93 0.11 -4.16 -15.58
N LEU A 94 1.19 -4.44 -14.84
CA LEU A 94 1.09 -4.88 -13.43
C LEU A 94 0.50 -3.80 -12.52
N LYS A 95 0.85 -2.53 -12.72
CA LYS A 95 0.30 -1.42 -11.94
C LYS A 95 -1.17 -1.20 -12.24
N GLU A 96 -1.57 -1.24 -13.50
CA GLU A 96 -2.97 -1.15 -13.91
C GLU A 96 -3.79 -2.29 -13.29
N LEU A 97 -3.29 -3.52 -13.40
CA LEU A 97 -3.92 -4.69 -12.81
C LEU A 97 -4.04 -4.60 -11.28
N GLU A 98 -3.04 -4.04 -10.59
CA GLU A 98 -3.10 -3.82 -9.14
C GLU A 98 -4.18 -2.78 -8.76
N VAL A 99 -4.35 -1.73 -9.57
CA VAL A 99 -5.39 -0.72 -9.36
C VAL A 99 -6.78 -1.33 -9.58
N GLU A 100 -6.98 -2.08 -10.67
CA GLU A 100 -8.23 -2.78 -10.95
C GLU A 100 -8.60 -3.75 -9.83
N TYR A 101 -7.61 -4.52 -9.34
CA TYR A 101 -7.80 -5.43 -8.23
C TYR A 101 -8.24 -4.71 -6.95
N LYS A 102 -7.57 -3.61 -6.57
CA LYS A 102 -7.96 -2.81 -5.39
C LYS A 102 -9.36 -2.24 -5.54
N PHE A 103 -9.72 -1.77 -6.73
CA PHE A 103 -11.06 -1.26 -6.99
C PHE A 103 -12.12 -2.36 -6.89
N GLY A 104 -11.87 -3.52 -7.50
CA GLY A 104 -12.75 -4.69 -7.41
C GLY A 104 -12.91 -5.19 -5.97
N LEU A 105 -11.82 -5.25 -5.20
CA LEU A 105 -11.87 -5.57 -3.77
C LEU A 105 -12.71 -4.56 -2.99
N ARG A 106 -12.53 -3.25 -3.23
CA ARG A 106 -13.32 -2.21 -2.57
C ARG A 106 -14.81 -2.37 -2.84
N GLN A 107 -15.20 -2.61 -4.10
CA GLN A 107 -16.59 -2.83 -4.47
C GLN A 107 -17.17 -4.09 -3.83
N PHE A 108 -16.38 -5.15 -3.71
CA PHE A 108 -16.81 -6.44 -3.18
C PHE A 108 -16.92 -6.45 -1.64
N LEU A 109 -15.90 -5.93 -0.96
CA LEU A 109 -15.79 -5.91 0.50
C LEU A 109 -16.62 -4.78 1.12
N GLY A 110 -16.80 -3.66 0.40
CA GLY A 110 -17.33 -2.42 0.96
C GLY A 110 -16.23 -1.59 1.65
N GLU A 111 -16.54 -0.33 1.92
CA GLU A 111 -15.54 0.66 2.39
C GLU A 111 -14.91 0.29 3.74
N GLU A 112 -15.69 -0.28 4.66
CA GLU A 112 -15.23 -0.59 6.00
C GLU A 112 -14.17 -1.69 6.01
N ASP A 113 -14.48 -2.85 5.40
CA ASP A 113 -13.55 -3.97 5.33
C ASP A 113 -12.37 -3.67 4.38
N PHE A 114 -12.60 -2.93 3.30
CA PHE A 114 -11.51 -2.47 2.46
C PHE A 114 -10.55 -1.54 3.21
N SER A 115 -11.07 -0.67 4.08
CA SER A 115 -10.23 0.20 4.92
C SER A 115 -9.38 -0.63 5.89
N LYS A 116 -9.93 -1.66 6.53
CA LYS A 116 -9.16 -2.57 7.42
C LYS A 116 -8.00 -3.24 6.67
N LEU A 117 -8.22 -3.63 5.41
CA LEU A 117 -7.20 -4.22 4.54
C LEU A 117 -6.06 -3.23 4.19
N ILE A 118 -6.38 -1.96 3.91
CA ILE A 118 -5.38 -0.96 3.47
C ILE A 118 -4.66 -0.27 4.65
N THR A 119 -5.29 -0.17 5.82
CA THR A 119 -4.79 0.64 6.96
C THR A 119 -3.49 0.08 7.58
N VAL A 120 -3.11 -1.16 7.26
CA VAL A 120 -1.86 -1.79 7.72
C VAL A 120 -0.60 -1.18 7.07
N VAL A 121 -0.72 -0.32 6.05
CA VAL A 121 0.43 0.27 5.32
C VAL A 121 0.89 1.62 5.90
N ARG A 122 0.25 2.18 6.95
CA ARG A 122 0.67 3.46 7.56
C ARG A 122 1.53 3.36 8.84
N VAL A 123 1.76 2.16 9.38
CA VAL A 123 2.38 2.01 10.72
C VAL A 123 3.70 1.20 10.72
N ASN A 124 4.22 0.75 9.57
CA ASN A 124 5.55 0.11 9.49
C ASN A 124 6.46 0.76 8.45
#